data_AF-A0A518G2Q9-F1
#
_entry.id   AF-A0A518G2Q9-F1
#
_cell.length_a   1.000
_cell.length_b   1.000
_cell.length_c   1.000
_cell.angle_alpha   90.00
_cell.angle_beta   90.00
_cell.angle_gamma   90.00
#
_symmetry.space_group_name_H-M   'P 1'
#
loop_
_entity.id
_entity.type
_entity.pdbx_description
1 polymer ?
#
loop_
_entity_poly.entity_id
_entity_poly.type
_entity_poly.pdbx_seq_one_letter_code
_entity_poly.pdbx_strand_id
1 'polypeptide(L)'
;MQVQILPAVFWGYWFATEVSMSMESIRKARGVPAKRGMRVHYKYGKRFGVIRSTWAGYLRILLDGDKYAGCYHPTWQLDYLDDDGQVIHSTGD
;
A
#
# COMPACT_ATOMS: atom_id res chain seq x y z
N MET A 1 1.23 -37.13 -44.88
CA MET A 1 1.37 -35.67 -44.97
C MET A 1 1.02 -35.09 -43.61
N GLN A 2 2.01 -34.69 -42.82
CA GLN A 2 1.80 -33.85 -41.63
C GLN A 2 1.36 -32.47 -42.11
N VAL A 3 0.41 -31.80 -41.43
CA VAL A 3 0.50 -30.36 -41.05
C VAL A 3 -0.54 -30.07 -39.94
N GLN A 4 0.02 -29.84 -38.75
CA GLN A 4 -0.25 -28.80 -37.75
C GLN A 4 -1.65 -28.56 -37.13
N ILE A 5 -1.59 -28.63 -35.80
CA ILE A 5 -2.53 -28.22 -34.76
C ILE A 5 -2.71 -26.69 -34.75
N LEU A 6 -3.95 -26.22 -34.56
CA LEU A 6 -4.26 -24.91 -33.98
C LEU A 6 -5.54 -24.99 -33.12
N PRO A 7 -5.48 -24.85 -31.79
CA PRO A 7 -6.60 -24.40 -31.00
C PRO A 7 -6.34 -22.95 -30.58
N ALA A 8 -7.04 -22.01 -31.19
CA ALA A 8 -7.11 -20.62 -30.74
C ALA A 8 -8.51 -20.14 -31.17
N VAL A 9 -9.37 -19.58 -30.32
CA VAL A 9 -9.10 -18.60 -29.27
C VAL A 9 -10.13 -18.77 -28.15
N PHE A 10 -9.63 -19.00 -26.94
CA PHE A 10 -10.35 -18.94 -25.68
C PHE A 10 -10.89 -17.52 -25.49
N TRP A 11 -12.21 -17.31 -25.52
CA TRP A 11 -12.82 -16.06 -25.06
C TRP A 11 -12.77 -16.03 -23.52
N GLY A 12 -11.59 -15.67 -23.02
CA GLY A 12 -11.28 -15.56 -21.60
C GLY A 12 -10.84 -14.14 -21.24
N TYR A 13 -11.63 -13.12 -21.58
CA TYR A 13 -11.46 -11.79 -21.00
C TYR A 13 -12.33 -11.65 -19.75
N TRP A 14 -11.91 -12.31 -18.66
CA TRP A 14 -12.44 -12.07 -17.31
C TRP A 14 -11.38 -12.15 -16.20
N PHE A 15 -10.12 -12.45 -16.52
CA PHE A 15 -9.06 -12.65 -15.52
C PHE A 15 -7.77 -11.91 -15.90
N ALA A 16 -7.69 -10.59 -15.69
CA ALA A 16 -6.40 -9.89 -15.58
C ALA A 16 -6.46 -8.43 -15.06
N THR A 17 -7.36 -8.09 -14.13
CA THR A 17 -7.25 -6.81 -13.38
C THR A 17 -7.44 -6.98 -11.88
N GLU A 18 -7.03 -8.12 -11.33
CA GLU A 18 -6.87 -8.28 -9.89
C GLU A 18 -5.41 -8.03 -9.46
N VAL A 19 -4.79 -6.98 -10.00
CA VAL A 19 -3.88 -6.21 -9.14
C VAL A 19 -4.81 -5.52 -8.17
N SER A 20 -5.17 -6.20 -7.07
CA SER A 20 -5.89 -5.57 -5.98
C SER A 20 -5.25 -4.20 -5.74
N MET A 21 -6.06 -3.14 -5.61
CA MET A 21 -5.61 -1.82 -5.17
C MET A 21 -5.14 -1.91 -3.71
N SER A 22 -4.08 -2.69 -3.51
CA SER A 22 -3.51 -3.12 -2.26
C SER A 22 -2.22 -2.36 -2.02
N MET A 23 -1.66 -2.59 -0.84
CA MET A 23 -0.44 -1.96 -0.39
C MET A 23 0.72 -2.01 -1.38
N GLU A 24 0.81 -3.04 -2.23
CA GLU A 24 1.82 -3.11 -3.29
C GLU A 24 1.62 -2.04 -4.38
N SER A 25 0.39 -1.78 -4.82
CA SER A 25 0.12 -0.75 -5.81
C SER A 25 0.45 0.64 -5.28
N ILE A 26 0.20 0.89 -3.99
CA ILE A 26 0.61 2.12 -3.31
C ILE A 26 2.14 2.26 -3.31
N ARG A 27 2.89 1.21 -2.95
CA ARG A 27 4.36 1.24 -2.98
C ARG A 27 4.89 1.55 -4.38
N LYS A 28 4.37 0.85 -5.40
CA LYS A 28 4.78 1.04 -6.80
C LYS A 28 4.44 2.44 -7.32
N ALA A 29 3.23 2.93 -7.05
CA ALA A 29 2.76 4.21 -7.58
C ALA A 29 3.35 5.43 -6.86
N ARG A 30 3.67 5.30 -5.57
CA ARG A 30 4.10 6.44 -4.72
C ARG A 30 5.55 6.37 -4.25
N GLY A 31 6.25 5.26 -4.49
CA GLY A 31 7.65 5.09 -4.08
C GLY A 31 7.86 5.00 -2.56
N VAL A 32 6.80 4.72 -1.79
CA VAL A 32 6.85 4.64 -0.32
C VAL A 32 7.05 3.21 0.16
N PRO A 33 7.69 2.95 1.32
CA PRO A 33 7.93 1.60 1.83
C PRO A 33 6.74 0.99 2.59
N ALA A 34 5.50 1.44 2.33
CA ALA A 34 4.31 1.08 3.10
C ALA A 34 4.10 -0.45 3.22
N LYS A 35 3.96 -0.94 4.45
CA LYS A 35 3.71 -2.36 4.80
C LYS A 35 2.68 -2.47 5.95
N ARG A 36 1.90 -3.56 6.00
CA ARG A 36 0.90 -3.77 7.05
C ARG A 36 1.67 -4.12 8.32
N GLY A 37 1.28 -3.51 9.44
CA GLY A 37 1.99 -3.62 10.71
C GLY A 37 3.15 -2.64 10.85
N MET A 38 3.54 -1.92 9.78
CA MET A 38 4.63 -0.96 9.85
C MET A 38 4.26 0.22 10.76
N ARG A 39 5.25 0.61 11.56
CA ARG A 39 5.19 1.78 12.42
C ARG A 39 5.39 3.05 11.59
N VAL A 40 4.61 4.07 11.90
CA VAL A 40 4.68 5.38 11.24
C VAL A 40 4.61 6.50 12.27
N HIS A 41 5.21 7.63 11.95
CA HIS A 41 5.02 8.89 12.66
C HIS A 41 4.27 9.87 11.75
N TYR A 42 3.08 10.27 12.20
CA TYR A 42 2.28 11.29 11.52
C TYR A 42 2.69 12.67 12.03
N LYS A 43 3.50 13.37 11.23
CA LYS A 43 4.19 14.62 11.60
C LYS A 43 3.23 15.74 11.96
N TYR A 44 2.17 15.94 11.18
CA TYR A 44 1.19 17.01 11.44
C TYR A 44 0.48 16.84 12.79
N GLY A 45 0.10 15.60 13.12
CA GLY A 45 -0.50 15.29 14.42
C GLY A 45 0.50 15.03 15.54
N LYS A 46 1.80 14.94 15.24
CA LYS A 46 2.89 14.53 16.15
C LYS A 46 2.58 13.24 16.91
N ARG A 47 2.00 12.26 16.21
CA ARG A 47 1.53 11.00 16.80
C ARG A 47 2.06 9.82 16.01
N PHE A 48 2.38 8.75 16.72
CA PHE A 48 2.73 7.48 16.09
C PHE A 48 1.49 6.65 15.80
N GLY A 49 1.61 5.72 14.86
CA GLY A 49 0.55 4.80 14.52
C GLY A 49 1.05 3.57 13.77
N VAL A 50 0.13 2.67 13.45
CA VAL A 50 0.42 1.43 12.73
C VAL A 50 -0.46 1.33 11.49
N ILE A 51 0.14 1.01 10.35
CA ILE A 51 -0.59 0.76 9.11
C ILE A 51 -1.38 -0.55 9.25
N ARG A 52 -2.71 -0.47 9.27
CA ARG A 52 -3.60 -1.63 9.43
C ARG A 52 -4.07 -2.20 8.09
N SER A 53 -4.43 -1.33 7.14
CA SER A 53 -4.93 -1.73 5.83
C SER A 53 -4.78 -0.60 4.81
N THR A 54 -5.34 -0.78 3.62
CA THR A 54 -5.39 0.22 2.56
C THR A 54 -6.82 0.31 2.05
N TRP A 55 -7.23 1.50 1.61
CA TRP A 55 -8.54 1.71 0.98
C TRP A 55 -8.43 2.84 -0.04
N ALA A 56 -8.86 2.59 -1.28
CA ALA A 56 -8.87 3.58 -2.37
C ALA A 56 -7.55 4.36 -2.56
N GLY A 57 -6.40 3.69 -2.42
CA GLY A 57 -5.08 4.32 -2.55
C GLY A 57 -4.58 5.07 -1.30
N TYR A 58 -5.36 5.09 -0.22
CA TYR A 58 -4.98 5.64 1.09
C TYR A 58 -4.51 4.55 2.04
N LEU A 59 -3.69 4.94 3.01
CA LEU A 59 -3.30 4.11 4.14
C LEU A 59 -4.35 4.23 5.25
N ARG A 60 -4.79 3.10 5.77
CA ARG A 60 -5.60 3.05 6.99
C ARG A 60 -4.66 2.88 8.17
N ILE A 61 -4.45 3.96 8.92
CA ILE A 61 -3.47 4.02 10.01
C ILE A 61 -4.25 4.14 11.32
N LEU A 62 -3.95 3.25 12.27
CA LEU A 62 -4.43 3.37 13.63
C LEU A 62 -3.39 4.16 14.42
N LEU A 63 -3.67 5.43 14.72
CA LEU A 63 -2.81 6.22 15.59
C LEU A 63 -2.94 5.75 17.03
N ASP A 64 -1.88 5.90 17.81
CA ASP A 64 -1.85 5.48 19.20
C ASP A 64 -2.88 6.24 20.03
N GLY A 65 -3.72 5.51 20.75
CA GLY A 65 -4.82 6.07 21.54
C GLY A 65 -6.14 6.19 20.78
N ASP A 66 -6.17 5.99 19.45
CA ASP A 66 -7.42 5.95 18.71
C ASP A 66 -8.06 4.55 18.80
N LYS A 67 -9.40 4.51 18.78
CA LYS A 67 -10.18 3.26 18.74
C LYS A 67 -10.25 2.68 17.32
N TYR A 68 -10.22 3.53 16.30
CA TYR A 68 -10.41 3.16 14.90
C TYR A 68 -9.35 3.79 14.01
N ALA A 69 -9.00 3.10 12.93
CA ALA A 69 -8.04 3.62 11.95
C ALA A 69 -8.64 4.80 11.14
N GLY A 70 -7.83 5.82 10.91
CA GLY A 70 -8.12 6.93 9.99
C GLY A 70 -7.59 6.67 8.58
N CYS A 71 -7.95 7.51 7.61
CA CYS A 71 -7.43 7.48 6.24
C CYS A 71 -6.35 8.55 6.05
N TYR A 72 -5.18 8.16 5.54
CA TYR A 72 -4.03 9.05 5.37
C TYR A 72 -3.43 8.88 3.98
N HIS A 73 -3.00 10.00 3.39
CA HIS A 73 -2.32 9.96 2.09
C HIS A 73 -0.89 9.43 2.28
N PRO A 74 -0.44 8.43 1.48
CA PRO A 74 0.87 7.79 1.71
C PRO A 74 2.08 8.74 1.63
N THR A 75 1.95 9.86 0.93
CA THR A 75 3.05 10.82 0.71
C THR A 75 2.91 12.11 1.52
N TRP A 76 1.99 12.18 2.49
CA TRP A 76 1.74 13.43 3.20
C TRP A 76 2.06 13.30 4.69
N GLN A 77 3.14 13.99 5.10
CA GLN A 77 3.50 14.20 6.50
C GLN A 77 3.63 12.88 7.29
N LEU A 78 4.20 11.86 6.64
CA LEU A 78 4.45 10.55 7.24
C LEU A 78 5.93 10.22 7.20
N ASP A 79 6.46 9.85 8.36
CA ASP A 79 7.71 9.12 8.47
C ASP A 79 7.39 7.63 8.62
N TYR A 80 8.03 6.81 7.80
CA TYR A 80 7.95 5.35 7.85
C TYR A 80 9.15 4.84 8.65
N LEU A 81 8.87 4.02 9.65
CA LEU A 81 9.88 3.51 10.56
C LEU A 81 10.18 2.03 10.27
N ASP A 82 11.41 1.62 10.53
CA ASP A 82 11.77 0.20 10.64
C ASP A 82 11.38 -0.39 12.00
N ASP A 83 11.75 -1.66 12.22
CA ASP A 83 11.44 -2.40 13.45
C ASP A 83 12.23 -1.88 14.66
N ASP A 84 13.37 -1.19 14.43
CA ASP A 84 14.19 -0.54 15.46
C ASP A 84 13.70 0.90 15.77
N GLY A 85 12.67 1.38 15.05
CA GLY A 85 12.11 2.71 15.20
C GLY A 85 12.88 3.81 14.47
N GLN A 86 13.81 3.46 13.59
CA GLN A 86 14.54 4.42 12.76
C GLN A 86 13.70 4.82 11.55
N VAL A 87 13.79 6.10 11.16
CA VAL A 87 13.09 6.60 9.97
C VAL A 87 13.81 6.10 8.72
N ILE A 88 13.13 5.27 7.93
CA ILE A 88 13.63 4.74 6.66
C ILE A 88 13.13 5.53 5.44
N HIS A 89 12.06 6.31 5.59
CA HIS A 89 11.51 7.16 4.54
C HIS A 89 10.64 8.27 5.16
N SER A 90 10.87 9.53 4.78
CA SER A 90 10.08 10.70 5.21
C SER A 90 9.32 11.28 4.02
N THR A 91 8.13 11.83 4.26
CA THR A 91 7.29 12.45 3.23
C THR A 91 6.65 13.75 3.70
N GLY A 92 6.34 14.65 2.78
CA GLY A 92 5.65 15.92 3.06
C GLY A 92 6.54 16.95 3.76
N ASP A 93 7.61 17.35 3.09
CA ASP A 93 8.49 18.45 3.50
C ASP A 93 7.86 19.83 3.20
#